data_AF-A0A7X4EGV3-F1
#
_entry.id   AF-A0A7X4EGV3-F1
#
_cell.length_a   1.000
_cell.length_b   1.000
_cell.length_c   1.000
_cell.angle_alpha   90.00
_cell.angle_beta   90.00
_cell.angle_gamma   90.00
#
_symmetry.space_group_name_H-M   'P 1'
#
loop_
_entity.id
_entity.type
_entity.pdbx_description
1 polymer ?
#
loop_
_entity_poly.entity_id
_entity_poly.type
_entity_poly.pdbx_seq_one_letter_code
_entity_poly.pdbx_strand_id
1 'polypeptide(L)' 'MTDCKCLGSGLVPVQLALTMATILRELELEPLAPDHALRVRSFPTMQPMDFRIRVLRRRAHSVAATA' A
#
# COMPACT_ATOMS: atom_id res chain seq x y z
N MET A 1 12.22 -4.83 33.29
CA MET A 1 12.12 -4.32 31.91
C MET A 1 10.83 -4.86 31.31
N THR A 2 9.80 -4.02 31.21
CA THR A 2 8.55 -4.37 30.52
C THR A 2 8.83 -4.41 29.01
N ASP A 3 8.43 -5.52 28.39
CA ASP A 3 8.60 -5.79 26.97
C ASP A 3 7.63 -4.87 26.19
N CYS A 4 8.13 -3.71 25.72
CA CYS A 4 7.34 -2.74 24.93
C CYS A 4 7.12 -3.26 23.50
N LYS A 5 6.35 -4.34 23.37
CA LYS A 5 5.96 -4.91 22.07
C LYS A 5 4.70 -4.22 21.55
N CYS A 6 4.66 -4.01 20.23
CA CYS A 6 3.45 -3.55 19.55
C CYS A 6 2.36 -4.63 19.66
N LEU A 7 1.26 -4.35 20.37
CA LEU A 7 0.12 -5.26 20.50
C LEU A 7 -0.52 -5.60 19.14
N GLY A 8 -0.31 -4.75 18.13
CA GLY A 8 -0.79 -4.97 16.77
C GLY A 8 0.10 -5.88 15.92
N SER A 9 1.22 -6.41 16.43
CA SER A 9 2.20 -7.16 15.63
C SER A 9 1.62 -8.42 14.97
N GLY A 10 0.52 -8.97 15.49
CA GLY A 10 -0.17 -10.10 14.87
C GLY A 10 -1.16 -9.71 13.75
N LEU A 11 -1.83 -8.56 13.87
CA LEU A 11 -2.92 -8.16 12.95
C LEU A 11 -2.43 -7.24 11.83
N VAL A 12 -1.52 -6.31 12.13
CA VAL A 12 -1.02 -5.32 11.17
C VAL A 12 -0.45 -5.97 9.91
N PRO A 13 0.37 -7.05 9.99
CA PRO A 13 0.89 -7.69 8.78
C PRO A 13 -0.23 -8.25 7.89
N VAL A 14 -1.26 -8.85 8.48
CA VAL A 14 -2.40 -9.43 7.75
C VAL A 14 -3.18 -8.33 7.03
N GLN A 15 -3.47 -7.23 7.73
CA GLN A 15 -4.20 -6.10 7.14
C GLN A 15 -3.42 -5.46 5.99
N LEU A 16 -2.11 -5.25 6.16
CA LEU A 16 -1.25 -4.70 5.11
C LEU A 16 -1.18 -5.65 3.90
N ALA A 17 -1.02 -6.95 4.12
CA ALA A 17 -0.97 -7.94 3.06
C ALA A 17 -2.28 -7.96 2.24
N LEU A 18 -3.43 -8.00 2.90
CA LEU A 18 -4.74 -7.98 2.23
C LEU A 18 -4.96 -6.67 1.47
N THR A 19 -4.60 -5.54 2.09
CA THR A 19 -4.72 -4.23 1.46
C THR A 19 -3.87 -4.14 0.19
N MET A 20 -2.61 -4.56 0.26
CA MET A 20 -1.70 -4.56 -0.89
C MET A 20 -2.17 -5.53 -1.97
N ALA A 21 -2.65 -6.72 -1.60
CA ALA A 21 -3.20 -7.69 -2.54
C ALA A 21 -4.41 -7.11 -3.29
N THR A 22 -5.34 -6.47 -2.59
CA THR A 22 -6.50 -5.80 -3.21
C THR A 22 -6.07 -4.68 -4.15
N ILE A 23 -5.16 -3.81 -3.71
CA ILE A 23 -4.63 -2.70 -4.53
C ILE A 23 -4.01 -3.24 -5.82
N LEU A 24 -3.09 -4.20 -5.72
CA LEU A 24 -2.36 -4.75 -6.88
C LEU A 24 -3.25 -5.58 -7.81
N ARG A 25 -4.30 -6.22 -7.27
CA ARG A 25 -5.26 -6.99 -8.04
C ARG A 25 -6.24 -6.10 -8.79
N GLU A 26 -6.77 -5.07 -8.13
CA GLU A 26 -7.89 -4.30 -8.65
C GLU A 26 -7.49 -3.00 -9.33
N LEU A 27 -6.33 -2.43 -9.03
CA LEU A 27 -5.96 -1.11 -9.50
C LEU A 27 -4.79 -1.16 -10.47
N GLU A 28 -4.89 -0.38 -11.54
CA GLU A 28 -3.73 0.00 -12.34
C GLU A 28 -3.22 1.34 -11.82
N LEU A 29 -1.95 1.37 -11.42
CA LEU A 29 -1.32 2.48 -10.73
C LEU A 29 -0.16 3.03 -11.56
N GLU A 30 -0.02 4.34 -11.58
CA GLU A 30 1.10 5.02 -12.20
C GLU A 30 1.71 6.03 -11.21
N PRO A 31 3.03 5.98 -10.93
CA PRO A 31 3.69 7.00 -10.14
C PRO A 31 3.67 8.35 -10.87
N LEU A 32 3.29 9.42 -10.17
CA LEU A 32 3.12 10.76 -10.73
C LEU A 32 4.41 11.61 -10.75
N ALA A 33 5.51 11.11 -10.19
CA ALA A 33 6.78 11.85 -10.08
C ALA A 33 7.93 11.11 -10.77
N PRO A 34 8.82 11.83 -11.49
CA PRO A 34 9.92 11.26 -12.29
C PRO A 34 11.19 10.95 -11.48
N ASP A 35 11.34 11.49 -10.26
CA ASP A 35 12.55 11.28 -9.46
C ASP A 35 12.55 9.88 -8.83
N HIS A 36 13.51 9.07 -9.23
CA HIS A 36 13.78 7.76 -8.63
C HIS A 36 14.30 7.87 -7.18
N ALA A 37 14.68 9.08 -6.75
CA ALA A 37 15.11 9.37 -5.39
C ALA A 37 13.89 9.63 -4.49
N LEU A 38 13.40 8.57 -3.84
CA LEU A 38 12.37 8.69 -2.81
C LEU A 38 12.90 9.52 -1.63
N ARG A 39 12.43 10.76 -1.49
CA ARG A 39 12.73 11.59 -0.33
C ARG A 39 11.88 11.11 0.85
N VAL A 40 12.48 10.95 2.02
CA VAL A 40 11.79 10.44 3.22
C VAL A 40 12.02 11.39 4.39
N ARG A 41 10.95 11.78 5.09
CA ARG A 41 11.02 12.46 6.38
C ARG A 41 11.06 11.41 7.49
N SER A 42 12.01 11.53 8.42
CA SER A 42 12.28 10.50 9.43
C SER A 42 11.54 10.67 10.77
N PHE A 43 10.95 11.84 11.06
CA PHE A 43 10.27 12.12 12.33
C PHE A 43 8.86 12.68 12.10
N PRO A 44 7.84 12.25 12.89
CA PRO A 44 7.87 11.21 13.93
C PRO A 44 7.82 9.77 13.39
N THR A 45 7.41 9.61 12.13
CA THR A 45 7.36 8.32 11.43
C THR A 45 7.94 8.51 10.03
N MET A 46 8.71 7.53 9.54
CA MET A 46 9.25 7.53 8.19
C MET A 46 8.11 7.65 7.17
N GLN A 47 8.06 8.77 6.44
CA GLN A 47 7.03 9.04 5.44
C GLN A 47 7.65 9.57 4.16
N PRO A 48 7.23 9.07 2.99
CA PRO A 48 7.71 9.60 1.73
C PRO A 48 7.22 11.04 1.55
N MET A 49 8.13 11.92 1.13
CA MET A 49 7.83 13.30 0.77
C MET A 49 7.51 13.35 -0.72
N ASP A 50 6.39 13.97 -1.07
CA ASP A 50 5.96 14.27 -2.44
C ASP A 50 5.70 13.05 -3.35
N PHE A 51 5.81 11.82 -2.83
CA PHE A 51 5.43 10.61 -3.55
C PHE A 51 3.93 10.57 -3.78
N ARG A 52 3.53 10.56 -5.06
CA ARG A 52 2.14 10.51 -5.48
C ARG A 52 1.95 9.37 -6.47
N ILE A 53 0.84 8.65 -6.33
CA ILE A 53 0.41 7.63 -7.27
C ILE A 53 -0.94 8.05 -7.84
N ARG A 54 -1.11 7.88 -9.15
CA ARG A 54 -2.39 8.01 -9.84
C ARG A 54 -3.00 6.63 -10.05
N VAL A 55 -4.29 6.50 -9.73
CA VAL A 55 -5.09 5.34 -10.16
C VAL A 55 -5.52 5.60 -11.60
N LEU A 56 -5.03 4.78 -12.53
CA LEU A 56 -5.38 4.89 -13.94
C LEU A 56 -6.74 4.28 -14.23
N ARG A 57 -6.97 3.07 -13.72
CA ARG A 57 -8.26 2.37 -13.85
C ARG A 57 -8.43 1.31 -12.78
N ARG A 58 -9.69 0.95 -12.54
CA ARG A 58 -10.04 -0.27 -11.80
C ARG A 58 -10.17 -1.41 -12.80
N ARG A 59 -9.48 -2.52 -12.57
CA ARG A 59 -9.65 -3.76 -13.32
C ARG A 59 -11.05 -4.30 -13.00
N ALA A 60 -11.94 -4.27 -13.97
CA ALA A 60 -13.18 -5.00 -13.88
C ALA A 60 -12.83 -6.50 -13.98
N HIS A 61 -12.89 -7.21 -12.86
CA HIS A 61 -13.00 -8.65 -12.93
C HIS A 61 -14.41 -8.96 -13.41
N SER A 62 -14.57 -9.23 -14.72
CA SER A 62 -15.68 -10.07 -15.15
C SER A 62 -15.44 -11.43 -14.48
N VAL A 63 -16.04 -11.63 -13.31
CA VAL A 63 -16.41 -12.99 -12.92
C VAL A 63 -17.36 -13.39 -14.04
N ALA A 64 -16.86 -14.12 -15.03
CA ALA A 64 -17.75 -14.90 -15.87
C ALA A 64 -18.49 -15.76 -14.86
N ALA A 65 -19.74 -15.39 -14.58
CA ALA A 65 -20.65 -16.24 -13.84
C ALA A 65 -20.66 -17.54 -14.63
N THR A 66 -19.96 -18.55 -14.11
CA THR A 66 -20.03 -19.91 -14.61
C THR A 66 -21.50 -20.28 -14.54
N ALA A 67 -22.09 -20.42 -15.73
CA ALA A 67 -23.47 -20.80 -15.95
C ALA A 67 -23.81 -22.15 -15.33
#